data_AF-A0A2D4L196-F1
#
_entry.id   AF-A0A2D4L196-F1
#
_cell.length_a   1.000
_cell.length_b   1.000
_cell.length_c   1.000
_cell.angle_alpha   90.00
_cell.angle_beta   90.00
_cell.angle_gamma   90.00
#
_symmetry.space_group_name_H-M   'P 1'
#
loop_
_entity.id
_entity.type
_entity.pdbx_description
1 polymer ?
#
loop_
_entity_poly.entity_id
_entity_poly.type
_entity_poly.pdbx_seq_one_letter_code
_entity_poly.pdbx_strand_id
1 'polypeptide(L)'
;MLKYPILIVLLILYILGSAVWQLIASFLKLPISGTHCIVGSTIGFSLVAIGTQGVQWMELVKIVASWFISPLLSGMMSGALFLLIRFFILNKEDPVPNGLRALPVFYA
;
A
#
# COMPACT_ATOMS: atom_id res chain seq x y z
N MET A 1 -26.63 -2.34 -20.00
CA MET A 1 -25.29 -2.88 -20.32
C MET A 1 -24.55 -1.84 -21.14
N LEU A 2 -23.41 -1.33 -20.66
CA LEU A 2 -22.58 -0.37 -21.41
C LEU A 2 -22.01 -1.04 -22.66
N LYS A 3 -22.02 -0.36 -23.80
CA LYS A 3 -21.39 -0.89 -25.03
C LYS A 3 -19.87 -0.99 -24.81
N TYR A 4 -19.22 -2.06 -25.28
CA TYR A 4 -17.77 -2.27 -25.21
C TYR A 4 -16.89 -1.02 -25.46
N PRO A 5 -17.14 -0.18 -26.49
CA PRO A 5 -16.35 1.04 -26.70
C PRO A 5 -16.45 2.02 -25.53
N ILE A 6 -17.61 2.11 -24.89
CA ILE A 6 -17.83 2.97 -23.73
C ILE A 6 -17.02 2.44 -22.54
N LEU A 7 -17.05 1.13 -22.28
CA LEU A 7 -16.28 0.54 -21.19
C LEU A 7 -14.78 0.85 -21.32
N ILE A 8 -14.20 0.72 -22.51
CA ILE A 8 -12.76 1.00 -22.72
C ILE A 8 -12.42 2.47 -22.43
N VAL A 9 -13.24 3.40 -22.90
CA VAL A 9 -13.04 4.84 -22.62
C VAL A 9 -13.07 5.08 -21.10
N LEU A 10 -14.02 4.45 -20.41
CA LEU A 10 -14.17 4.56 -18.96
C LEU A 10 -12.95 3.98 -18.22
N LEU A 11 -12.38 2.87 -18.72
CA LEU A 11 -11.16 2.29 -18.14
C LEU A 11 -9.96 3.24 -18.29
N ILE A 12 -9.82 3.88 -19.45
CA ILE A 12 -8.73 4.83 -19.71
C ILE A 12 -8.86 6.05 -18.77
N LEU A 13 -10.07 6.56 -18.57
CA LEU A 13 -10.30 7.76 -17.77
C LEU A 13 -9.91 7.60 -16.30
N TYR A 14 -10.20 6.47 -15.65
CA TYR A 14 -9.79 6.29 -14.24
C TYR A 14 -8.26 6.11 -14.12
N ILE A 15 -7.62 5.46 -15.09
CA ILE A 15 -6.14 5.33 -15.09
C ILE A 15 -5.52 6.71 -15.25
N LEU A 16 -6.02 7.52 -16.19
CA LEU A 16 -5.56 8.89 -16.40
C LEU A 16 -5.74 9.76 -15.15
N GLY A 17 -6.90 9.70 -14.50
CA GLY A 17 -7.15 10.45 -13.26
C GLY A 17 -6.15 10.11 -12.15
N SER A 18 -5.89 8.81 -11.95
CA SER A 18 -4.86 8.35 -11.00
C SER A 18 -3.45 8.79 -11.41
N ALA A 19 -3.09 8.67 -12.69
CA ALA A 19 -1.77 9.03 -13.20
C ALA A 19 -1.49 10.54 -13.09
N VAL A 20 -2.45 11.39 -13.43
CA VAL A 20 -2.33 12.86 -13.31
C VAL A 20 -2.06 13.24 -11.86
N TRP A 21 -2.82 12.70 -10.91
CA TRP A 21 -2.59 12.99 -9.50
C TRP A 21 -1.24 12.47 -9.01
N GLN A 22 -0.83 11.27 -9.41
CA GLN A 22 0.49 10.73 -9.07
C GLN A 22 1.64 11.58 -9.63
N LEU A 23 1.52 12.06 -10.87
CA LEU A 23 2.50 12.96 -11.47
C LEU A 23 2.57 14.28 -10.72
N ILE A 24 1.42 14.92 -10.42
CA ILE A 24 1.37 16.17 -9.66
C ILE A 24 2.05 15.99 -8.29
N ALA A 25 1.70 14.95 -7.55
CA ALA A 25 2.32 14.67 -6.25
C ALA A 25 3.82 14.39 -6.36
N SER A 26 4.26 13.70 -7.42
CA SER A 26 5.68 13.46 -7.69
C SER A 26 6.44 14.75 -7.99
N PHE A 27 5.87 15.65 -8.80
CA PHE A 27 6.43 16.99 -9.06
C PHE A 27 6.54 17.81 -7.77
N LEU A 28 5.57 17.68 -6.87
CA LEU A 28 5.55 18.34 -5.56
C LEU A 28 6.39 17.60 -4.49
N LYS A 29 7.03 16.46 -4.83
CA LYS A 29 7.80 15.61 -3.92
C LYS A 29 7.01 15.14 -2.69
N LEU A 30 5.69 14.97 -2.84
CA LEU A 30 4.82 14.47 -1.77
C LEU A 30 4.85 12.94 -1.74
N PRO A 31 5.16 12.31 -0.59
CA PRO A 31 5.08 10.85 -0.46
C PRO A 31 3.61 10.42 -0.38
N ILE A 32 3.05 10.01 -1.51
CA ILE A 32 1.66 9.54 -1.61
C ILE A 32 1.59 8.06 -1.97
N SER A 33 0.44 7.43 -1.69
CA SER A 33 0.20 6.03 -2.05
C SER A 33 -0.49 5.92 -3.41
N GLY A 34 0.20 5.34 -4.41
CA GLY A 34 -0.38 5.05 -5.73
C GLY A 34 -1.60 4.13 -5.67
N THR A 35 -1.63 3.19 -4.71
CA THR A 35 -2.78 2.30 -4.48
C THR A 35 -4.04 3.07 -4.09
N HIS A 36 -3.92 4.10 -3.23
CA HIS A 36 -5.06 4.94 -2.87
C HIS A 36 -5.54 5.78 -4.05
N CYS A 37 -4.62 6.23 -4.91
CA CYS A 37 -4.95 7.03 -6.08
C CYS A 37 -5.82 6.26 -7.08
N ILE A 38 -5.44 5.02 -7.41
CA ILE A 38 -6.17 4.20 -8.36
C ILE A 38 -7.52 3.74 -7.80
N VAL A 39 -7.59 3.39 -6.51
CA VAL A 39 -8.84 3.02 -5.83
C VAL A 39 -9.79 4.22 -5.79
N GLY A 40 -9.30 5.39 -5.37
CA GLY A 40 -10.09 6.63 -5.34
C GLY A 40 -10.61 7.03 -6.72
N SER A 41 -9.76 6.96 -7.75
CA SER A 41 -10.17 7.26 -9.12
C SER A 41 -11.23 6.27 -9.64
N THR A 42 -11.10 4.98 -9.32
CA THR A 42 -12.09 3.95 -9.68
C THR A 42 -13.44 4.20 -9.02
N ILE A 43 -13.46 4.58 -7.74
CA ILE A 43 -14.70 4.90 -7.01
C ILE A 43 -15.36 6.16 -7.59
N GLY A 44 -14.60 7.25 -7.72
CA GLY A 44 -15.12 8.52 -8.26
C GLY A 44 -15.68 8.34 -9.67
N PHE A 45 -14.95 7.59 -10.50
CA PHE A 45 -15.41 7.20 -11.83
C PHE A 45 -16.73 6.42 -11.79
N SER A 46 -16.80 5.36 -10.99
CA SER A 46 -17.99 4.50 -10.90
C SER A 46 -19.22 5.27 -10.41
N LEU A 47 -19.03 6.17 -9.45
CA LEU A 47 -20.08 7.06 -8.96
C LEU A 47 -20.63 7.99 -10.05
N VAL A 48 -19.78 8.52 -10.92
CA VAL A 48 -20.21 9.39 -12.03
C VAL A 48 -20.90 8.59 -13.14
N ALA A 49 -20.37 7.42 -13.50
CA ALA A 49 -20.85 6.66 -14.66
C ALA A 49 -22.10 5.81 -14.38
N ILE A 50 -22.20 5.24 -13.19
CA ILE A 50 -23.23 4.24 -12.83
C ILE A 50 -23.99 4.66 -11.55
N GLY A 51 -23.44 5.58 -10.76
CA GLY A 51 -23.97 5.94 -9.46
C GLY A 51 -23.50 4.99 -8.36
N THR A 52 -24.10 5.09 -7.17
CA THR A 52 -23.71 4.31 -5.97
C THR A 52 -23.82 2.80 -6.17
N GLN A 53 -24.67 2.34 -7.08
CA GLN A 53 -24.86 0.93 -7.42
C GLN A 53 -23.68 0.34 -8.21
N GLY A 54 -22.87 1.18 -8.86
CA GLY A 54 -21.67 0.75 -9.57
C GLY A 54 -20.49 0.44 -8.66
N VAL A 55 -20.56 0.81 -7.38
CA VAL A 55 -19.47 0.63 -6.41
C VAL A 55 -19.70 -0.65 -5.61
N GLN A 56 -18.70 -1.53 -5.59
CA GLN A 56 -18.68 -2.71 -4.74
C GLN A 56 -18.27 -2.33 -3.30
N TRP A 57 -19.23 -1.85 -2.50
CA TRP A 57 -18.97 -1.32 -1.16
C TRP A 57 -18.28 -2.31 -0.22
N MET A 58 -18.64 -3.59 -0.27
CA MET A 58 -18.01 -4.61 0.57
C MET A 58 -16.55 -4.84 0.20
N GLU A 59 -16.19 -4.77 -1.08
CA GLU A 59 -14.79 -4.84 -1.50
C GLU A 59 -14.01 -3.59 -1.08
N LEU A 60 -14.63 -2.40 -1.19
CA LEU A 60 -14.02 -1.18 -0.69
C LEU A 60 -13.70 -1.27 0.81
N VAL A 61 -14.62 -1.80 1.63
CA VAL A 61 -14.38 -1.99 3.06
C VAL A 61 -13.20 -2.94 3.32
N LYS A 62 -13.06 -4.04 2.55
CA LYS A 62 -11.91 -4.95 2.67
C LYS A 62 -10.60 -4.24 2.31
N ILE A 63 -10.59 -3.44 1.25
CA ILE A 63 -9.44 -2.65 0.84
C ILE A 63 -9.06 -1.66 1.95
N VAL A 64 -10.02 -0.90 2.47
CA VAL A 64 -9.79 0.06 3.55
C VAL A 64 -9.28 -0.65 4.80
N ALA A 65 -9.87 -1.79 5.19
CA ALA A 65 -9.38 -2.58 6.32
C ALA A 65 -7.91 -3.01 6.12
N SER A 66 -7.54 -3.43 4.89
CA SER A 66 -6.15 -3.80 4.58
C SER A 66 -5.15 -2.66 4.76
N TRP A 67 -5.57 -1.40 4.54
CA TRP A 67 -4.71 -0.22 4.73
C TRP A 67 -4.32 0.00 6.19
N PHE A 68 -5.14 -0.45 7.14
CA PHE A 68 -4.84 -0.36 8.57
C PHE A 68 -4.15 -1.62 9.10
N ILE A 69 -4.60 -2.79 8.64
CA ILE A 69 -4.04 -4.08 9.07
C ILE A 69 -2.57 -4.20 8.64
N SER A 70 -2.21 -3.76 7.44
CA SER A 70 -0.85 -3.96 6.91
C SER A 70 0.22 -3.20 7.71
N PRO A 71 0.07 -1.89 8.01
CA PRO A 71 1.00 -1.18 8.88
C PRO A 71 1.03 -1.73 10.30
N LEU A 72 -0.13 -2.16 10.84
CA LEU A 72 -0.20 -2.73 12.18
C LEU A 72 0.61 -4.04 12.27
N LEU A 73 0.39 -4.98 11.35
CA LEU A 73 1.14 -6.23 11.28
C LEU A 73 2.64 -5.97 11.03
N SER A 74 2.97 -5.05 10.13
CA SER A 74 4.36 -4.64 9.86
C SER A 74 5.04 -4.07 11.10
N GLY A 75 4.35 -3.22 11.86
CA GLY A 75 4.83 -2.65 13.11
C GLY A 75 5.06 -3.69 14.19
N MET A 76 4.12 -4.64 14.35
CA MET A 76 4.27 -5.74 15.31
C MET A 76 5.46 -6.64 14.94
N MET A 77 5.61 -7.01 13.68
CA MET A 77 6.72 -7.84 13.21
C MET A 77 8.07 -7.12 13.36
N SER A 78 8.14 -5.84 12.99
CA SER A 78 9.33 -5.01 13.18
C SER A 78 9.71 -4.89 14.65
N GLY A 79 8.73 -4.66 15.54
CA GLY A 79 8.95 -4.62 16.98
C GLY A 79 9.44 -5.95 17.55
N ALA A 80 8.82 -7.06 17.16
CA ALA A 80 9.25 -8.40 17.56
C ALA A 80 10.70 -8.67 17.12
N LEU A 81 11.03 -8.35 15.86
CA LEU A 81 12.38 -8.53 15.34
C LEU A 81 13.41 -7.66 16.08
N PHE A 82 13.07 -6.40 16.35
CA PHE A 82 13.93 -5.51 17.13
C PHE A 82 14.20 -6.05 18.54
N LEU A 83 13.17 -6.58 19.21
CA LEU A 83 13.35 -7.20 20.53
C LEU A 83 14.28 -8.41 20.46
N LEU A 84 14.12 -9.28 19.46
CA LEU A 84 15.03 -10.43 19.27
C LEU A 84 16.47 -9.98 19.08
N ILE A 85 16.71 -9.02 18.18
CA ILE A 85 18.05 -8.43 17.95
C ILE A 85 18.60 -7.85 19.26
N ARG A 86 17.77 -7.12 20.01
CA ARG A 86 18.16 -6.51 21.28
C ARG A 86 18.59 -7.54 22.31
N PHE A 87 17.81 -8.60 22.51
CA PHE A 87 18.09 -9.62 23.51
C PHE A 87 19.27 -10.52 23.13
N PHE A 88 19.37 -10.93 21.87
CA PHE A 88 20.38 -11.91 21.44
C PHE A 88 21.70 -11.28 20.99
N ILE A 89 21.68 -10.04 20.50
CA ILE A 89 22.87 -9.36 19.96
C ILE A 89 23.26 -8.18 20.84
N LEU A 90 22.38 -7.19 21.01
CA LEU A 90 22.77 -5.88 21.57
C LEU A 90 23.02 -5.89 23.09
N ASN A 91 22.32 -6.73 23.86
CA ASN A 91 22.47 -6.79 25.32
C ASN A 91 23.64 -7.69 25.80
N LYS A 92 24.52 -8.15 24.91
CA LYS A 92 25.70 -8.96 25.25
C LYS A 92 26.89 -8.05 25.58
N GLU A 93 27.79 -8.53 26.45
CA GLU A 93 28.99 -7.79 26.87
C GLU A 93 29.85 -7.35 25.68
N ASP A 94 30.01 -8.22 24.67
CA ASP A 94 30.55 -7.87 23.37
C ASP A 94 29.53 -8.21 22.26
N PRO A 95 28.82 -7.21 21.72
CA PRO A 95 27.77 -7.42 20.72
C PRO A 95 28.33 -7.66 19.31
N VAL A 96 29.59 -7.32 19.02
CA VAL A 96 30.16 -7.35 17.66
C VAL A 96 30.26 -8.78 17.10
N PRO A 97 30.82 -9.77 17.82
CA PRO A 97 30.91 -11.15 17.32
C PRO A 97 29.55 -11.80 17.09
N ASN A 98 28.57 -11.49 17.94
CA ASN A 98 27.20 -12.02 17.80
C ASN A 98 26.46 -11.37 16.64
N GLY A 99 26.70 -10.08 16.38
CA GLY A 99 26.20 -9.39 15.19
C GLY A 99 26.74 -10.02 13.91
N LEU A 100 28.06 -10.24 13.83
CA LEU A 100 28.70 -10.89 12.67
C LEU A 100 28.18 -12.30 12.41
N ARG A 101 27.91 -13.08 13.46
CA ARG A 101 27.29 -14.41 13.35
C ARG A 101 25.84 -14.37 12.87
N ALA A 102 25.12 -13.28 13.13
CA ALA A 102 23.73 -13.11 12.71
C ALA A 102 23.59 -12.58 11.27
N LEU A 103 24.64 -11.96 10.69
CA LEU A 103 24.60 -11.41 9.32
C LEU A 103 24.11 -12.42 8.26
N PRO A 104 24.56 -13.69 8.23
CA PRO A 104 24.05 -14.64 7.24
C PRO A 104 22.55 -14.89 7.36
N VAL A 105 21.94 -14.72 8.53
CA VAL A 105 20.49 -14.90 8.70
C VAL A 105 19.70 -13.70 8.15
N PHE A 106 20.27 -12.50 8.21
CA PHE A 106 19.62 -11.28 7.73
C PHE A 106 19.88 -10.99 6.25
N TYR A 107 21.00 -11.47 5.71
CA TYR A 107 21.49 -11.14 4.36
C TYR A 107 21.63 -12.35 3.42
N ALA A 108 21.30 -13.57 3.86
CA ALA A 108 21.13 -14.71 2.94
C ALA A 108 19.74 -14.70 2.29
#